data_AF-A0AAD6BUH9-F1
#
_entry.id   AF-A0AAD6BUH9-F1
#
_cell.length_a   1.000
_cell.length_b   1.000
_cell.length_c   1.000
_cell.angle_alpha   90.00
_cell.angle_beta   90.00
_cell.angle_gamma   90.00
#
_symmetry.space_group_name_H-M   'P 1'
#
loop_
_entity.id
_entity.type
_entity.pdbx_description
1 polymer ?
#
loop_
_entity_poly.entity_id
_entity_poly.type
_entity_poly.pdbx_seq_one_letter_code
_entity_poly.pdbx_strand_id
1 'polypeptide(L)' 'MVGGYENIDVNDEGAQNALNFAVVEHNKRSNNMFLSQVAEVVGVERQPYQCEFTVLVVPWRNETKMLGQKC' A
#
# COMPACT_ATOMS: atom_id res chain seq x y z
N MET A 1 3.06 9.94 9.46
CA MET A 1 3.67 8.75 10.09
C MET A 1 4.99 8.55 9.38
N VAL A 2 6.09 8.78 10.08
CA VAL A 2 7.44 8.53 9.58
C VAL A 2 7.61 7.02 9.38
N GLY A 3 8.18 6.61 8.23
CA GLY A 3 8.16 5.23 7.74
C GLY A 3 8.58 4.16 8.76
N GLY A 4 8.05 2.95 8.55
CA GLY A 4 8.17 1.78 9.42
C GLY A 4 6.98 0.85 9.15
N TYR A 5 7.02 -0.40 9.61
CA TYR A 5 5.84 -1.27 9.51
C TYR A 5 4.82 -0.89 10.59
N GLU A 6 3.56 -0.83 10.22
CA GLU A 6 2.44 -0.71 11.14
C GLU A 6 1.54 -1.94 11.03
N ASN A 7 1.15 -2.49 12.17
CA ASN A 7 0.18 -3.57 12.23
C ASN A 7 -1.20 -3.04 11.85
N ILE A 8 -1.86 -3.73 10.93
CA ILE A 8 -3.21 -3.41 10.48
C ILE A 8 -4.15 -4.59 10.70
N ASP A 9 -5.44 -4.29 10.70
CA ASP A 9 -6.47 -5.31 10.81
C ASP A 9 -6.59 -6.11 9.49
N VAL A 10 -6.88 -7.40 9.61
CA VAL A 10 -7.06 -8.30 8.47
C VAL A 10 -8.28 -7.91 7.62
N ASN A 11 -9.27 -7.23 8.23
CA ASN A 11 -10.45 -6.76 7.53
C ASN A 11 -10.24 -5.43 6.78
N ASP A 12 -9.03 -4.87 6.82
CA ASP A 12 -8.68 -3.75 5.95
C ASP A 12 -8.79 -4.14 4.47
N GLU A 13 -9.40 -3.28 3.66
CA GLU A 13 -9.62 -3.54 2.24
C GLU A 13 -8.30 -3.76 1.50
N GLY A 14 -7.25 -3.01 1.85
CA GLY A 14 -5.92 -3.17 1.28
C GLY A 14 -5.30 -4.52 1.63
N ALA A 15 -5.48 -4.97 2.88
CA ALA A 15 -5.02 -6.28 3.34
C ALA A 15 -5.72 -7.42 2.58
N GLN A 16 -7.04 -7.37 2.44
CA GLN A 16 -7.81 -8.39 1.74
C GLN A 16 -7.46 -8.45 0.25
N ASN A 17 -7.30 -7.30 -0.40
CA ASN A 17 -6.90 -7.23 -1.80
C ASN A 17 -5.49 -7.80 -2.02
N ALA A 18 -4.54 -7.47 -1.15
CA ALA A 18 -3.19 -8.02 -1.20
C ALA A 18 -3.18 -9.53 -0.98
N LEU A 19 -3.98 -10.04 -0.04
CA LEU A 19 -4.11 -11.47 0.24
C LEU A 19 -4.69 -12.22 -0.97
N ASN A 20 -5.78 -11.71 -1.55
CA ASN A 20 -6.42 -12.32 -2.73
C ASN A 20 -5.46 -12.36 -3.91
N PHE A 21 -4.73 -11.28 -4.15
CA PHE A 21 -3.69 -11.22 -5.18
C PHE A 21 -2.62 -12.29 -4.95
N ALA A 22 -2.09 -12.39 -3.71
CA ALA A 22 -1.04 -13.36 -3.38
C ALA A 22 -1.48 -14.82 -3.60
N VAL A 23 -2.71 -15.18 -3.21
CA VAL A 23 -3.26 -16.54 -3.40
C VAL A 23 -3.44 -16.87 -4.88
N VAL A 24 -3.96 -15.92 -5.65
CA VAL A 24 -4.16 -16.08 -7.09
C VAL A 24 -2.82 -16.29 -7.78
N GLU A 25 -1.82 -15.45 -7.51
CA GLU A 25 -0.50 -15.58 -8.11
C GLU A 25 0.23 -16.86 -7.68
N HIS A 26 0.07 -17.29 -6.42
CA HIS A 26 0.59 -18.57 -5.95
C HIS A 26 0.00 -19.74 -6.74
N ASN A 27 -1.33 -19.78 -6.89
CA ASN A 27 -2.02 -20.85 -7.62
C ASN A 27 -1.66 -20.85 -9.11
N LYS A 28 -1.52 -19.67 -9.75
CA LYS A 28 -1.08 -19.57 -11.15
C LYS A 28 0.33 -20.10 -11.38
N ARG A 29 1.24 -19.88 -10.44
CA ARG A 29 2.64 -20.36 -10.54
C ARG A 29 2.79 -21.83 -10.15
N SER A 30 1.81 -22.38 -9.45
CA SER A 30 1.80 -23.78 -9.03
C SER A 30 1.26 -24.67 -10.15
N ASN A 31 1.79 -25.89 -10.26
CA ASN A 31 1.26 -26.92 -11.17
C ASN A 31 0.39 -27.94 -10.42
N ASN A 32 -0.23 -27.52 -9.32
CA ASN A 32 -1.11 -28.38 -8.54
C ASN A 32 -2.48 -28.49 -9.24
N MET A 33 -3.06 -29.69 -9.21
CA MET A 33 -4.38 -29.93 -9.81
C MET A 33 -5.53 -29.26 -9.03
N PHE A 34 -5.29 -28.86 -7.78
CA PHE A 34 -6.26 -28.20 -6.91
C PHE A 34 -5.81 -26.79 -6.54
N LEU A 35 -6.79 -25.90 -6.37
CA LEU A 35 -6.56 -24.55 -5.87
C LEU A 35 -6.27 -24.58 -4.38
N SER A 36 -5.19 -23.90 -3.99
CA SER A 36 -4.87 -23.69 -2.58
C SER A 36 -5.60 -22.46 -2.06
N GLN A 37 -6.12 -22.54 -0.84
CA GLN A 37 -6.77 -21.44 -0.13
C GLN A 37 -6.08 -21.16 1.20
N VAL A 38 -6.22 -19.94 1.70
CA VAL A 38 -5.65 -19.51 2.97
C VAL A 38 -6.47 -20.12 4.12
N ALA A 39 -5.80 -20.81 5.03
CA ALA A 39 -6.44 -21.37 6.22
C ALA A 39 -6.59 -20.33 7.34
N GLU A 40 -5.53 -19.55 7.60
CA GLU A 40 -5.49 -18.55 8.66
C GLU A 40 -4.47 -17.46 8.32
N VAL A 41 -4.79 -16.20 8.68
CA VAL A 41 -3.86 -15.06 8.59
C VAL A 41 -3.31 -14.79 9.97
N VAL A 42 -2.00 -14.98 10.14
CA VAL A 42 -1.32 -14.86 11.45
C VAL A 42 -1.10 -13.39 11.85
N GLY A 43 -0.94 -12.50 10.87
CA GLY A 43 -0.76 -11.07 11.09
C GLY A 43 -0.64 -10.30 9.78
N VAL A 44 -0.91 -9.00 9.82
CA VAL A 44 -0.80 -8.11 8.65
C VAL A 44 -0.08 -6.83 9.05
N GLU A 45 0.95 -6.51 8.28
CA GLU A 45 1.72 -5.30 8.45
C GLU A 45 1.75 -4.54 7.12
N ARG A 46 1.60 -3.21 7.18
CA ARG A 46 1.82 -2.34 6.02
C ARG A 46 2.91 -1.33 6.33
N GLN A 47 3.68 -0.95 5.31
CA GLN A 47 4.63 0.15 5.44
C GLN A 47 4.03 1.41 4.80
N PRO A 48 3.60 2.41 5.59
CA PRO A 48 3.26 3.72 5.07
C PRO A 48 4.49 4.36 4.43
N TYR A 49 4.30 4.94 3.24
CA TYR A 49 5.25 5.84 2.62
C TYR A 49 4.81 7.28 2.85
N GLN A 50 5.78 8.19 2.99
CA GLN A 50 5.52 9.60 3.16
C GLN A 50 6.11 10.37 1.98
N CYS A 51 5.31 11.28 1.43
CA CYS A 51 5.75 12.18 0.37
C CYS A 51 6.12 13.55 0.94
N GLU A 52 7.16 14.15 0.36
CA GLU A 52 7.56 15.54 0.60
C GLU A 52 7.14 16.40 -0.60
N PHE A 53 6.50 17.53 -0.33
CA PHE A 53 6.06 18.48 -1.34
C PHE A 53 6.73 19.84 -1.11
N THR A 54 7.41 20.35 -2.12
CA THR A 54 7.95 21.71 -2.12
C THR A 54 6.98 22.61 -2.87
N VAL A 55 6.38 23.57 -2.17
CA VAL A 55 5.35 24.46 -2.72
C VAL A 55 5.80 25.91 -2.60
N LEU A 56 5.68 26.67 -3.70
CA LEU A 56 5.87 28.11 -3.75
C LEU A 56 4.52 28.82 -3.68
N VAL A 57 4.37 29.71 -2.69
CA VAL A 57 3.21 30.57 -2.52
C VAL A 57 3.61 32.01 -2.86
N VAL A 58 2.87 32.66 -3.75
CA VAL A 58 3.09 34.05 -4.18
C VAL A 58 1.83 34.89 -3.87
N PRO A 59 1.68 35.42 -2.63
CA PRO A 59 0.43 36.01 -2.15
C PRO A 59 -0.05 37.22 -2.96
N TRP A 60 0.87 38.06 -3.43
CA TRP A 60 0.55 39.29 -4.17
C TRP A 60 0.09 39.03 -5.61
N ARG A 61 0.25 37.79 -6.11
CA ARG A 61 -0.33 37.34 -7.38
C ARG A 61 -1.48 36.36 -7.20
N ASN A 62 -1.81 36.01 -5.95
CA ASN A 62 -2.74 34.95 -5.62
C ASN A 62 -2.40 33.63 -6.35
N GLU A 63 -1.10 33.34 -6.50
CA GLU A 63 -0.59 32.15 -7.21
C GLU A 63 0.05 31.15 -6.22
N THR A 64 -0.23 29.87 -6.42
CA THR A 64 0.47 28.75 -5.75
C THR A 64 0.99 27.77 -6.78
N LYS A 65 2.28 27.42 -6.72
CA LYS A 65 2.93 26.50 -7.65
C LYS A 65 3.64 25.38 -6.88
N MET A 66 3.42 24.14 -7.27
CA MET A 66 4.25 23.03 -6.81
C MET A 66 5.59 23.06 -7.55
N LEU A 67 6.68 23.12 -6.79
CA LEU A 67 8.04 23.09 -7.32
C LEU A 67 8.61 21.67 -7.38
N GLY A 68 8.17 20.79 -6.49
CA GLY A 68 8.66 19.42 -6.45
C GLY A 68 7.81 18.51 -5.58
N GLN A 69 7.81 17.23 -5.93
CA GLN A 69 7.20 16.16 -5.17
C GLN A 69 8.20 15.01 -5.11
N LYS A 70 8.44 14.49 -3.90
CA LYS A 70 9.23 13.30 -3.66
C LYS A 70 8.41 12.30 -2.85
N CYS A 71 7.96 11.26 -3.54
CA CYS A 71 7.52 9.99 -2.98
C CYS A 71 8.57 8.96 -3.45
#